data_AF-A0A2H6JCX6-F1
#
_entry.id   AF-A0A2H6JCX6-F1
#
_cell.length_a   1.000
_cell.length_b   1.000
_cell.length_c   1.000
_cell.angle_alpha   90.00
_cell.angle_beta   90.00
_cell.angle_gamma   90.00
#
_symmetry.space_group_name_H-M   'P 1'
#
loop_
_entity.id
_entity.type
_entity.pdbx_description
1 polymer ?
#
loop_
_entity_poly.entity_id
_entity_poly.type
_entity_poly.pdbx_seq_one_letter_code
_entity_poly.pdbx_strand_id
1 'polypeptide(L)' 'MARGFITLGSISGLLSVLLGAFGAHALRGHLSPEMNAVYHTAEQYQFFHSLALPGIGLPALHLPASGALRWAGW' A
#
# COMPACT_ATOMS: atom_id res chain seq x y z
N MET A 1 -9.95 -12.93 8.82
CA MET A 1 -9.56 -11.51 8.90
C MET A 1 -8.06 -11.34 8.71
N ALA A 2 -7.21 -11.70 9.68
CA ALA A 2 -5.75 -11.50 9.63
C ALA A 2 -5.09 -11.92 8.30
N ARG A 3 -5.29 -13.18 7.87
CA ARG A 3 -4.79 -13.67 6.58
C ARG A 3 -5.24 -12.83 5.38
N GLY A 4 -6.50 -12.39 5.38
CA GLY A 4 -7.04 -11.55 4.31
C GLY A 4 -6.34 -10.19 4.24
N PHE A 5 -6.15 -9.52 5.39
CA PHE A 5 -5.45 -8.24 5.44
C PHE A 5 -3.98 -8.37 5.04
N ILE A 6 -3.29 -9.42 5.49
CA ILE A 6 -1.90 -9.68 5.08
C ILE A 6 -1.83 -9.92 3.56
N THR A 7 -2.70 -10.78 3.00
CA THR A 7 -2.71 -11.05 1.55
C THR A 7 -3.00 -9.80 0.73
N LEU A 8 -4.03 -9.03 1.10
CA LEU A 8 -4.39 -7.79 0.40
C LEU A 8 -3.26 -6.75 0.49
N GLY A 9 -2.63 -6.63 1.67
CA GLY A 9 -1.46 -5.80 1.88
C GLY A 9 -0.27 -6.20 1.00
N SER A 10 0.02 -7.51 0.91
CA SER A 10 1.10 -8.02 0.03
C SER A 10 0.83 -7.74 -1.45
N ILE A 11 -0.41 -7.92 -1.92
CA ILE A 11 -0.79 -7.57 -3.31
C ILE A 11 -0.66 -6.07 -3.53
N SER A 12 -1.14 -5.25 -2.59
CA SER A 12 -1.01 -3.80 -2.63
C SER A 12 0.46 -3.36 -2.68
N GLY A 13 1.34 -4.03 -1.92
CA GLY A 13 2.78 -3.76 -1.88
C GLY A 13 3.47 -4.12 -3.19
N LEU A 14 3.10 -5.26 -3.78
CA LEU A 14 3.54 -5.63 -5.14
C LEU A 14 3.17 -4.52 -6.15
N LEU A 15 1.92 -4.04 -6.12
CA LEU A 15 1.48 -2.96 -6.99
C LEU A 15 2.26 -1.67 -6.74
N SER A 16 2.52 -1.32 -5.48
CA SER A 16 3.33 -0.14 -5.13
C SER A 16 4.72 -0.20 -5.76
N VAL A 17 5.40 -1.35 -5.68
CA VAL A 17 6.73 -1.54 -6.29
C VAL A 17 6.65 -1.43 -7.82
N LEU A 18 5.66 -2.08 -8.44
CA LEU A 18 5.47 -2.03 -9.90
C LEU A 18 5.22 -0.59 -10.38
N LEU A 19 4.35 0.14 -9.68
CA LEU A 19 4.05 1.54 -10.00
C LEU A 19 5.24 2.45 -9.74
N GLY A 20 5.97 2.29 -8.64
CA GLY A 20 7.20 3.05 -8.37
C GLY A 20 8.25 2.84 -9.46
N ALA A 21 8.48 1.58 -9.86
CA ALA A 21 9.41 1.26 -10.94
C ALA A 21 8.94 1.84 -12.30
N PHE A 22 7.64 1.75 -12.61
CA PHE A 22 7.06 2.33 -13.81
C PHE A 22 7.25 3.86 -13.86
N GLY A 23 7.00 4.56 -12.75
CA GLY A 23 7.21 6.01 -12.66
C GLY A 23 8.67 6.40 -12.87
N ALA A 24 9.59 5.70 -12.19
CA ALA A 24 11.02 6.00 -12.24
C ALA A 24 11.67 5.71 -13.61
N HIS A 25 11.22 4.67 -14.32
CA HIS A 25 11.85 4.21 -15.56
C HIS A 25 11.03 4.58 -16.79
N ALA A 26 9.75 4.18 -16.85
CA ALA A 26 8.93 4.31 -18.05
C ALA A 26 8.39 5.74 -18.24
N LEU A 27 8.05 6.44 -17.16
CA LEU A 27 7.53 7.82 -17.24
C LEU A 27 8.63 8.90 -17.24
N ARG A 28 9.90 8.52 -17.15
CA ARG A 28 11.02 9.47 -17.12
C ARG A 28 11.03 10.34 -18.38
N GLY A 29 10.92 11.66 -18.19
CA GLY A 29 10.88 12.63 -19.28
C GLY A 29 9.54 12.71 -20.04
N HIS A 30 8.53 11.92 -19.65
CA HIS A 30 7.19 11.95 -20.26
C HIS A 30 6.20 12.83 -19.47
N LEU A 31 6.53 13.15 -18.22
CA LEU A 31 5.72 14.01 -17.35
C LEU A 31 6.39 15.37 -17.15
N SER A 32 5.58 16.42 -17.03
CA SER A 32 6.07 17.71 -16.52
C SER A 32 6.56 17.55 -15.07
N PRO A 33 7.42 18.45 -14.56
CA PRO A 33 7.87 18.40 -13.17
C PRO A 33 6.71 18.37 -12.16
N GLU A 34 5.64 19.12 -12.42
CA GLU A 34 4.44 19.16 -11.58
C GLU A 34 3.72 17.80 -11.58
N MET A 35 3.52 17.21 -12.76
CA MET A 35 2.87 15.90 -12.87
C MET A 35 3.71 14.77 -12.30
N ASN A 36 5.03 14.89 -12.34
CA ASN A 36 5.93 13.94 -11.68
C ASN A 36 5.78 14.02 -10.15
N ALA A 37 5.69 15.23 -9.58
CA ALA A 37 5.42 15.40 -8.15
C ALA A 37 4.05 14.82 -7.74
N VAL A 38 3.01 15.01 -8.56
CA VAL A 38 1.69 14.41 -8.35
C VAL A 38 1.77 12.87 -8.38
N TYR A 39 2.44 12.30 -9.39
CA TYR A 39 2.64 10.86 -9.50
C TYR A 39 3.33 10.31 -8.25
N HIS A 40 4.42 10.96 -7.83
CA HIS A 40 5.22 10.52 -6.69
C HIS A 40 4.43 10.62 -5.36
N THR A 41 3.53 11.60 -5.24
CA THR A 41 2.64 11.73 -4.08
C THR A 41 1.61 10.60 -4.05
N ALA A 42 1.01 10.27 -5.21
CA ALA A 42 0.07 9.16 -5.33
C ALA A 42 0.74 7.80 -5.03
N GLU A 43 1.96 7.60 -5.55
CA GLU A 43 2.76 6.40 -5.27
C GLU A 43 3.10 6.27 -3.79
N GLN A 44 3.51 7.36 -3.13
CA GLN A 44 3.75 7.35 -1.68
C GLN A 44 2.49 6.99 -0.89
N TYR A 45 1.33 7.54 -1.24
CA TYR A 45 0.07 7.15 -0.60
C TYR A 45 -0.23 5.66 -0.79
N GLN A 46 -0.06 5.12 -1.99
CA GLN A 46 -0.22 3.69 -2.25
C GLN A 46 0.76 2.85 -1.42
N PHE A 47 2.02 3.27 -1.32
CA PHE A 47 3.04 2.60 -0.52
C PHE A 47 2.63 2.55 0.96
N PHE A 48 2.25 3.67 1.56
CA PHE A 48 1.83 3.70 2.96
C PHE A 48 0.57 2.84 3.20
N HIS A 49 -0.41 2.87 2.31
CA HIS A 49 -1.60 2.00 2.41
C HIS A 49 -1.24 0.52 2.30
N SER A 50 -0.25 0.17 1.47
CA SER A 50 0.22 -1.21 1.34
C SER A 50 0.83 -1.76 2.63
N LEU A 51 1.43 -0.89 3.46
CA LEU A 51 1.98 -1.25 4.77
C LEU A 51 0.93 -1.27 5.89
N ALA A 52 -0.12 -0.46 5.77
CA ALA A 52 -1.17 -0.37 6.79
C ALA A 52 -1.91 -1.70 7.00
N LEU A 53 -2.28 -2.40 5.92
CA LEU A 53 -3.05 -3.65 6.01
C LEU A 53 -2.27 -4.80 6.69
N PRO A 54 -0.99 -5.09 6.35
CA PRO A 54 -0.17 -6.02 7.12
C PRO A 54 0.07 -5.54 8.55
N GLY A 55 0.21 -4.22 8.75
CA GLY A 55 0.35 -3.59 10.06
C GLY A 55 -0.83 -3.88 11.01
N ILE A 56 -2.05 -4.03 10.47
CA ILE A 56 -3.23 -4.48 11.22
C ILE A 56 -3.36 -6.01 11.24
N GLY A 57 -3.04 -6.67 10.12
CA GLY A 57 -3.15 -8.12 9.95
C GLY A 57 -2.24 -8.92 10.88
N LEU A 58 -1.01 -8.44 11.14
CA LEU A 58 -0.04 -9.10 12.01
C LEU A 58 -0.50 -9.13 13.48
N PRO A 59 -0.87 -7.99 14.13
CA PRO A 59 -1.47 -8.01 15.47
C PRO A 59 -2.75 -8.86 15.56
N ALA A 60 -3.57 -8.88 14.50
CA ALA A 60 -4.80 -9.67 14.45
C ALA A 60 -4.56 -11.20 14.49
N LEU A 61 -3.33 -11.67 14.28
CA LEU A 61 -2.96 -13.08 14.52
C LEU A 61 -2.99 -13.44 16.01
N HIS A 62 -2.68 -12.49 16.89
CA HIS A 62 -2.64 -12.67 18.34
C HIS A 62 -3.91 -12.17 19.04
N LEU A 63 -4.67 -11.28 18.41
CA LEU A 63 -5.89 -10.67 18.94
C LEU A 63 -7.11 -10.91 18.03
N PRO A 64 -7.50 -12.17 17.76
CA PRO A 64 -8.47 -12.51 16.71
C PRO A 64 -9.89 -12.00 16.96
N ALA A 65 -10.26 -11.72 18.21
CA ALA A 65 -11.58 -11.21 18.60
C ALA A 65 -11.65 -9.68 18.68
N SER A 66 -10.56 -8.95 18.39
CA SER A 66 -10.54 -7.49 18.50
C SER A 66 -11.43 -6.84 17.43
N GLY A 67 -12.54 -6.24 17.88
CA GLY A 67 -13.41 -5.43 17.03
C GLY A 67 -12.65 -4.26 16.42
N ALA A 68 -11.81 -3.56 17.19
CA ALA A 68 -11.05 -2.40 16.73
C ALA A 68 -10.10 -2.76 15.56
N LEU A 69 -9.39 -3.88 15.64
CA LEU A 69 -8.52 -4.35 14.54
C LEU A 69 -9.33 -4.74 13.30
N ARG A 70 -10.55 -5.26 13.49
CA ARG A 70 -11.44 -5.52 12.36
C ARG A 70 -11.81 -4.24 11.64
N TRP A 71 -12.26 -3.23 12.38
CA TRP A 71 -12.67 -1.93 11.82
C TRP A 71 -11.51 -1.18 11.17
N ALA A 72 -10.31 -1.22 11.77
CA ALA A 72 -9.14 -0.53 11.23
C ALA A 72 -8.61 -1.13 9.90
N GLY A 73 -8.97 -2.37 9.56
CA GLY A 73 -8.53 -3.03 8.34
C GLY A 73 -9.55 -3.01 7.19
N TRP A 74 -10.72 -2.38 7.37
CA TRP A 74 -11.74 -2.15 6.35
C TRP A 74 -11.82 -0.66 6.02
#